data_AF-A0A914X2J8-F1
#
_entry.id   AF-A0A914X2J8-F1
#
_cell.length_a   1.000
_cell.length_b   1.000
_cell.length_c   1.000
_cell.angle_alpha   90.00
_cell.angle_beta   90.00
_cell.angle_gamma   90.00
#
_symmetry.space_group_name_H-M   'P 1'
#
loop_
_entity.id
_entity.type
_entity.pdbx_description
1 polymer ?
#
loop_
_entity_poly.entity_id
_entity_poly.type
_entity_poly.pdbx_seq_one_letter_code
_entity_poly.pdbx_strand_id
1 'polypeptide(L)'
;MQPSVIFKGTLFFSWLMFLWDYYLAWRQYVKHRDNEKRPDAVSEIIGEEDYRKARLYKLDRHIFGFARSIWSQLESTVILLYGFIPYFWYLSGDLIGSFGYNNEIIQSVVFIL
;
A
#
# COMPACT_ATOMS: atom_id res chain seq x y z
N MET A 1 -10.14 4.12 28.17
CA MET A 1 -8.92 3.77 27.41
C MET A 1 -8.32 5.07 26.89
N GLN A 2 -7.04 5.36 27.14
CA GLN A 2 -6.46 6.64 26.70
C GLN A 2 -6.30 6.66 25.17
N PRO A 3 -6.74 7.71 24.45
CA PRO A 3 -6.66 7.79 22.98
C PRO A 3 -5.24 7.58 22.43
N SER A 4 -4.23 8.03 23.17
CA SER A 4 -2.81 7.87 22.84
C SER A 4 -2.37 6.41 22.76
N VAL A 5 -2.95 5.52 23.57
CA VAL A 5 -2.62 4.10 23.59
C VAL A 5 -3.14 3.41 22.35
N ILE A 6 -4.37 3.74 21.94
CA ILE A 6 -5.00 3.20 20.73
C ILE A 6 -4.19 3.64 19.50
N PHE A 7 -3.85 4.93 19.40
CA PHE A 7 -3.06 5.44 18.29
C PHE A 7 -1.70 4.74 18.16
N LYS A 8 -0.95 4.64 19.26
CA LYS A 8 0.35 3.95 19.28
C LYS A 8 0.21 2.47 18.92
N GLY A 9 -0.83 1.81 19.43
CA GLY A 9 -1.14 0.41 19.11
C GLY A 9 -1.42 0.19 17.63
N THR A 10 -2.26 1.03 17.03
CA THR A 10 -2.59 0.96 15.59
C THR A 10 -1.35 1.20 14.72
N LEU A 11 -0.54 2.22 15.05
CA LEU A 11 0.68 2.51 14.30
C LEU A 11 1.68 1.36 14.41
N PHE A 12 1.89 0.83 15.62
CA PHE A 12 2.75 -0.33 15.85
C PHE A 12 2.30 -1.53 15.03
N PHE A 13 1.01 -1.86 15.07
CA PHE A 13 0.47 -2.99 14.33
C PHE A 13 0.58 -2.81 12.81
N SER A 14 0.34 -1.59 12.31
CA SER A 14 0.53 -1.25 10.89
C SER A 14 1.96 -1.50 10.43
N TRP A 15 2.96 -1.03 11.19
CA TRP A 15 4.37 -1.26 10.86
C TRP A 15 4.76 -2.75 10.97
N LEU A 16 4.22 -3.47 11.96
CA LEU A 16 4.45 -4.91 12.09
C LEU A 16 3.94 -5.68 10.87
N MET A 17 2.72 -5.39 10.42
CA MET A 17 2.13 -5.97 9.21
C MET A 17 2.93 -5.63 7.96
N PHE A 18 3.33 -4.37 7.81
CA PHE A 18 4.18 -3.93 6.71
C PHE A 18 5.50 -4.70 6.65
N LEU A 19 6.21 -4.82 7.78
CA LEU A 19 7.48 -5.54 7.85
C LEU A 19 7.32 -7.02 7.48
N TRP A 20 6.23 -7.64 7.93
CA TRP A 20 5.91 -9.02 7.60
C TRP A 20 5.67 -9.22 6.10
N ASP A 21 4.80 -8.41 5.49
CA ASP A 21 4.49 -8.50 4.07
C ASP A 21 5.70 -8.17 3.20
N TYR A 22 6.46 -7.14 3.58
CA TYR A 22 7.69 -6.76 2.91
C TYR A 22 8.72 -7.91 2.95
N TYR A 23 8.87 -8.57 4.10
CA TYR A 23 9.73 -9.74 4.24
C TYR A 23 9.29 -10.92 3.35
N LEU A 24 7.99 -11.22 3.30
CA LEU A 24 7.47 -12.28 2.43
C LEU A 24 7.70 -11.96 0.94
N ALA A 25 7.44 -10.72 0.52
CA ALA A 25 7.67 -10.27 -0.84
C ALA A 25 9.17 -10.32 -1.21
N TRP A 26 10.05 -9.96 -0.28
CA TRP A 26 11.50 -10.11 -0.45
C TRP A 26 11.91 -11.56 -0.69
N ARG A 27 11.38 -12.50 0.09
CA ARG A 27 11.65 -13.94 -0.12
C ARG A 27 11.18 -14.43 -1.49
N GLN A 28 10.04 -13.93 -1.98
CA GLN A 28 9.56 -14.27 -3.31
C GLN A 28 10.51 -13.74 -4.40
N TYR A 29 10.97 -12.49 -4.26
CA TYR A 29 11.95 -11.89 -5.17
C TYR A 29 13.24 -12.70 -5.24
N VAL A 30 13.81 -13.11 -4.10
CA VAL A 30 15.02 -13.95 -4.06
C VAL A 30 14.80 -15.25 -4.84
N LYS A 31 13.67 -15.95 -4.63
CA LYS A 31 13.36 -17.16 -5.39
C LYS A 31 13.23 -16.93 -6.90
N HIS A 32 12.62 -15.82 -7.31
CA HIS A 32 12.45 -15.50 -8.74
C HIS A 32 13.78 -15.10 -9.40
N ARG A 33 14.67 -14.48 -8.62
CA ARG A 33 16.02 -14.16 -9.05
C ARG A 33 16.88 -15.42 -9.15
N ASP A 34 16.80 -16.32 -8.18
CA ASP A 34 17.68 -17.49 -8.15
C ASP A 34 17.21 -18.60 -9.12
N ASN A 35 15.90 -18.68 -9.42
CA ASN A 35 15.35 -19.56 -10.45
C ASN A 35 15.52 -18.96 -11.86
N GLU A 36 16.75 -18.99 -12.35
CA GLU A 36 17.07 -18.52 -13.70
C GLU A 36 16.68 -19.55 -14.78
N LYS A 37 16.75 -20.84 -14.46
CA LYS A 37 16.42 -21.92 -15.38
C LYS A 37 14.93 -22.25 -15.32
N ARG A 38 14.35 -22.36 -16.51
CA ARG A 38 12.98 -22.81 -16.70
C ARG A 38 12.81 -24.25 -16.17
N PRO A 39 11.74 -24.55 -15.41
CA PRO A 39 11.45 -25.92 -15.00
C PRO A 39 11.11 -26.80 -16.22
N ASP A 40 11.70 -28.00 -16.32
CA ASP A 40 11.47 -28.94 -17.42
C ASP A 40 10.00 -29.34 -17.57
N ALA A 41 9.26 -29.36 -16.46
CA ALA A 41 7.82 -29.65 -16.44
C ALA A 41 6.95 -28.66 -17.23
N VAL A 42 7.47 -27.46 -17.52
CA VAL A 42 6.74 -26.42 -18.26
C VAL A 42 7.31 -26.25 -19.66
N SER A 43 8.29 -27.06 -20.07
CA SER A 43 9.06 -26.96 -21.34
C SER A 43 8.20 -26.97 -22.62
N GLU A 44 7.04 -27.62 -22.58
CA GLU A 44 6.10 -27.68 -23.71
C GLU A 44 5.20 -26.43 -23.84
N ILE A 45 5.03 -25.63 -22.77
CA ILE A 45 4.00 -24.58 -22.70
C ILE A 45 4.53 -23.17 -23.03
N ILE A 46 5.82 -22.90 -22.81
CA ILE A 46 6.33 -21.53 -22.61
C ILE A 46 7.62 -21.10 -23.31
N GLY A 47 8.29 -21.82 -24.23
CA GLY A 47 9.55 -21.32 -24.83
C GLY A 47 10.66 -20.85 -23.83
N GLU A 48 11.90 -20.69 -24.30
CA GLU A 48 12.99 -20.22 -23.42
C GLU A 48 13.04 -18.69 -23.36
N GLU A 49 12.89 -18.04 -24.51
CA GLU A 49 12.86 -16.58 -24.63
C GLU A 49 11.67 -15.93 -23.91
N ASP A 50 10.49 -16.53 -23.99
CA ASP A 50 9.30 -15.99 -23.33
C ASP A 50 9.38 -16.15 -21.81
N TYR A 51 9.94 -17.25 -21.32
CA TYR A 51 10.25 -17.43 -19.91
C TYR A 51 11.23 -16.35 -19.40
N ARG A 52 12.31 -16.11 -20.15
CA ARG A 52 13.32 -15.09 -19.82
C ARG A 52 12.69 -13.70 -19.74
N LYS A 53 11.89 -13.30 -20.74
CA LYS A 53 11.17 -12.01 -20.75
C LYS A 53 10.19 -11.91 -19.58
N ALA A 54 9.40 -12.94 -19.32
CA ALA A 54 8.45 -12.96 -18.22
C ALA A 54 9.15 -12.86 -16.85
N ARG A 55 10.32 -13.50 -16.69
CA ARG A 55 11.13 -13.43 -15.47
C ARG A 55 11.67 -12.02 -15.25
N LEU A 56 12.26 -11.39 -16.26
CA LEU A 56 12.76 -10.01 -16.17
C LEU A 56 11.63 -9.05 -15.79
N TYR A 57 10.49 -9.14 -16.47
CA TYR A 57 9.31 -8.34 -16.13
C TYR A 57 8.85 -8.53 -14.68
N LYS A 58 8.83 -9.78 -14.18
CA LYS A 58 8.48 -10.05 -12.78
C LYS A 58 9.49 -9.45 -11.80
N LEU A 59 10.79 -9.50 -12.10
CA LEU A 59 11.83 -8.89 -11.26
C LEU A 59 11.66 -7.38 -11.18
N ASP A 60 11.44 -6.72 -12.31
CA ASP A 60 11.19 -5.27 -12.34
C ASP A 60 9.91 -4.91 -11.58
N ARG A 61 8.85 -5.71 -11.74
CA ARG A 61 7.60 -5.56 -10.99
C ARG A 61 7.81 -5.71 -9.48
N HIS A 62 8.68 -6.61 -9.03
CA HIS A 62 9.03 -6.74 -7.61
C HIS A 62 9.75 -5.49 -7.10
N ILE A 63 10.75 -4.97 -7.83
CA ILE A 63 11.49 -3.77 -7.44
C ILE A 63 10.55 -2.56 -7.32
N PHE A 64 9.69 -2.35 -8.31
CA PHE A 64 8.68 -1.30 -8.26
C PHE A 64 7.69 -1.52 -7.11
N GLY A 65 7.28 -2.77 -6.89
CA GLY A 65 6.42 -3.17 -5.78
C GLY A 65 7.01 -2.78 -4.42
N PHE A 66 8.31 -3.05 -4.19
CA PHE A 66 8.99 -2.69 -2.96
C PHE A 66 9.01 -1.18 -2.71
N ALA A 67 9.36 -0.39 -3.74
CA ALA A 67 9.36 1.06 -3.64
C ALA A 67 7.96 1.61 -3.33
N ARG A 68 6.94 1.09 -4.02
CA ARG A 68 5.54 1.46 -3.80
C ARG A 68 5.07 1.10 -2.38
N SER A 69 5.42 -0.08 -1.87
CA SER A 69 5.03 -0.51 -0.53
C SER A 69 5.65 0.40 0.54
N ILE A 70 6.93 0.77 0.41
CA ILE A 70 7.58 1.70 1.33
C ILE A 70 6.89 3.07 1.29
N TRP A 71 6.67 3.60 0.09
CA TRP A 71 5.99 4.88 -0.10
C TRP A 71 4.59 4.89 0.55
N SER A 72 3.80 3.85 0.27
CA SER A 72 2.45 3.67 0.82
C SER A 72 2.44 3.60 2.36
N GLN A 73 3.42 2.93 2.97
CA GLN A 73 3.53 2.85 4.43
C GLN A 73 3.93 4.19 5.06
N LEU A 74 4.84 4.92 4.41
CA LEU A 74 5.24 6.26 4.85
C LEU A 74 4.08 7.25 4.74
N GLU A 75 3.39 7.27 3.60
CA GLU A 75 2.20 8.10 3.37
C GLU A 75 1.14 7.84 4.44
N SER A 76 0.81 6.57 4.69
CA SER A 76 -0.16 6.18 5.72
C SER A 76 0.28 6.64 7.12
N THR A 77 1.57 6.51 7.43
CA THR A 77 2.14 6.97 8.71
C THR A 77 2.05 8.48 8.87
N VAL A 78 2.36 9.23 7.81
CA VAL A 78 2.25 10.70 7.78
C VAL A 78 0.79 11.14 7.95
N ILE A 79 -0.14 10.52 7.22
CA ILE A 79 -1.59 10.79 7.34
C ILE A 79 -2.08 10.62 8.78
N LEU A 80 -1.65 9.55 9.44
CA LEU A 80 -2.02 9.30 10.84
C LEU A 80 -1.36 10.28 11.81
N LEU A 81 -0.06 10.56 11.66
CA LEU A 81 0.68 11.43 12.58
C LEU A 81 0.24 12.89 12.52
N TYR A 82 -0.01 13.42 11.32
CA TYR A 82 -0.45 14.79 11.13
C TYR A 82 -1.97 14.95 11.22
N GLY A 83 -2.72 13.85 11.35
CA GLY A 83 -4.17 13.89 11.40
C GLY A 83 -4.77 14.47 10.12
N PHE A 84 -4.27 14.04 8.95
CA PHE A 84 -4.84 14.52 7.69
C PHE A 84 -6.32 14.11 7.54
N ILE A 85 -6.74 12.95 8.08
CA ILE A 85 -8.14 12.52 8.09
C ILE A 85 -9.06 13.56 8.76
N PRO A 86 -8.85 13.94 10.04
CA PRO A 86 -9.68 14.97 10.66
C PRO A 86 -9.51 16.35 9.98
N TYR A 87 -8.31 16.69 9.49
CA TYR A 87 -8.11 17.94 8.75
C TYR A 87 -9.02 18.03 7.51
N PHE A 88 -9.03 16.99 6.67
CA PHE A 88 -9.90 16.94 5.50
C PHE A 88 -11.38 16.91 5.88
N TRP A 89 -11.74 16.25 6.99
CA TRP A 89 -13.11 16.28 7.49
C TRP A 89 -13.59 17.71 7.80
N TYR A 90 -12.79 18.50 8.52
CA TYR A 90 -13.13 19.90 8.80
C TYR A 90 -13.17 20.75 7.53
N LEU A 91 -12.23 20.54 6.60
CA LEU A 91 -12.23 21.23 5.31
C LEU A 91 -13.51 20.95 4.51
N SER A 92 -13.98 19.70 4.47
CA SER A 92 -15.26 19.34 3.83
C SER A 92 -16.44 20.04 4.50
N GLY A 93 -16.41 20.18 5.84
CA GLY A 93 -17.42 20.93 6.60
C GLY A 93 -17.42 22.41 6.25
N ASP A 94 -16.26 23.05 6.21
CA ASP A 94 -16.11 24.48 5.87
C ASP A 94 -16.58 24.78 4.44
N LEU A 95 -16.28 23.88 3.50
CA LEU A 95 -16.74 23.98 2.11
C LEU A 95 -18.26 23.96 2.03
N ILE A 96 -18.91 23.00 2.69
CA ILE A 96 -20.36 22.83 2.68
C ILE A 96 -21.07 23.95 3.46
N GLY A 97 -20.46 24.40 4.57
CA GLY A 97 -20.92 25.54 5.36
C GLY A 97 -20.91 26.83 4.54
N SER A 98 -19.94 27.00 3.63
CA SER A 98 -19.92 28.12 2.68
C SER A 98 -21.09 28.09 1.68
N PHE A 99 -21.68 26.92 1.43
CA PHE A 99 -22.90 26.75 0.63
C PHE A 99 -24.19 26.79 1.47
N GLY A 100 -24.10 27.00 2.79
CA GLY A 100 -25.25 27.10 3.69
C GLY A 100 -25.84 25.76 4.15
N TYR A 101 -25.13 24.65 3.92
CA TYR A 101 -25.54 23.33 4.37
C TYR A 101 -24.80 22.95 5.66
N ASN A 102 -25.46 22.25 6.58
CA ASN A 102 -24.88 21.76 7.83
C ASN A 102 -25.18 20.27 8.06
N ASN A 103 -25.32 19.50 6.97
CA ASN A 103 -25.72 18.10 7.03
C ASN A 103 -24.49 17.18 6.96
N GLU A 104 -24.29 16.34 7.97
CA GLU A 104 -23.19 15.37 8.06
C GLU A 104 -23.16 14.37 6.90
N ILE A 105 -24.33 14.06 6.30
CA ILE A 105 -24.41 13.17 5.14
C ILE A 105 -23.73 13.83 3.93
N ILE A 106 -24.00 15.12 3.70
CA ILE A 106 -23.39 15.87 2.59
C ILE A 106 -21.90 16.05 2.85
N GLN A 107 -21.50 16.28 4.11
CA GLN A 107 -20.09 16.32 4.52
C GLN A 107 -19.34 15.03 4.26
N SER A 108 -19.98 13.90 4.54
CA SER A 108 -19.41 12.58 4.24
C SER A 108 -19.23 12.37 2.73
N VAL A 109 -20.18 12.83 1.91
CA VAL A 109 -20.08 12.75 0.44
C VAL A 109 -18.92 13.62 -0.07
N VAL A 110 -18.79 14.86 0.41
CA VAL A 110 -17.68 15.76 0.00
C VAL A 110 -16.34 15.31 0.56
N PHE A 111 -16.30 14.64 1.71
CA PHE A 111 -15.07 14.08 2.27
C PHE A 111 -14.53 12.88 1.47
N ILE A 112 -15.42 12.11 0.83
CA ILE A 112 -15.05 10.94 0.03
C ILE A 112 -14.68 11.32 -1.42
N LEU A 113 -15.23 12.43 -1.93
CA LEU A 113 -14.98 12.96 -3.28
C LEU A 113 -13.55 13.52 -3.43
#